data_AF-A0A3R8M152-F1
#
_entry.id   AF-A0A3R8M152-F1
#
_cell.length_a   1.000
_cell.length_b   1.000
_cell.length_c   1.000
_cell.angle_alpha   90.00
_cell.angle_beta   90.00
_cell.angle_gamma   90.00
#
_symmetry.space_group_name_H-M   'P 1'
#
loop_
_entity.id
_entity.type
_entity.pdbx_description
1 polymer ?
#
loop_
_entity_poly.entity_id
_entity_poly.type
_entity_poly.pdbx_seq_one_letter_code
_entity_poly.pdbx_strand_id
1 'polypeptide(L)'
;ATPIGNVGDASARLVAFLERADIVAAEDTRRLFDLARRLGVYVNGRVVAYHDHNERDKADGLLDQVETGATVLVVSDAGMPTINDPGLAIVRRAIERGLPVTCAPGPSAVLDALALSGLPTDRFCYEGFLPRKHAERVQYLRTLLG
;
A
#
# COMPACT_ATOMS: atom_id res chain seq x y z
N ALA A 1 -5.44 1.65 2.54
CA ALA A 1 -4.41 1.29 3.54
C ALA A 1 -4.95 0.18 4.45
N THR A 2 -4.12 -0.79 4.80
CA THR A 2 -4.41 -1.83 5.81
C THR A 2 -3.97 -1.36 7.21
N PRO A 3 -4.49 -1.94 8.30
CA PRO A 3 -4.06 -1.57 9.64
C PRO A 3 -2.58 -1.88 9.91
N ILE A 4 -1.93 -1.06 10.74
CA ILE A 4 -0.50 -1.17 11.10
C ILE A 4 -0.24 -1.86 12.45
N GLY A 5 -1.26 -2.50 13.04
CA GLY A 5 -1.13 -3.25 14.29
C GLY A 5 -2.45 -3.49 15.00
N ASN A 6 -3.34 -2.50 15.02
CA ASN A 6 -4.68 -2.60 15.61
C ASN A 6 -5.74 -2.75 14.52
N VAL A 7 -6.49 -3.86 14.53
CA VAL A 7 -7.53 -4.14 13.52
C VAL A 7 -8.63 -3.07 13.48
N GLY A 8 -8.88 -2.37 14.60
CA GLY A 8 -9.88 -1.31 14.70
C GLY A 8 -9.59 -0.07 13.84
N ASP A 9 -8.37 0.08 13.33
CA ASP A 9 -7.99 1.21 12.48
C ASP A 9 -8.34 0.97 11.00
N ALA A 10 -8.93 -0.17 10.66
CA ALA A 10 -9.45 -0.43 9.32
C ALA A 10 -10.63 0.50 9.01
N SER A 11 -10.53 1.25 7.92
CA SER A 11 -11.64 2.11 7.50
C SER A 11 -12.80 1.28 6.93
N ALA A 12 -14.03 1.78 7.08
CA ALA A 12 -15.21 1.16 6.48
C ALA A 12 -15.08 1.01 4.94
N ARG A 13 -14.32 1.91 4.29
CA ARG A 13 -14.01 1.81 2.86
C ARG A 13 -13.06 0.66 2.53
N LEU A 14 -12.07 0.37 3.37
CA LEU A 14 -11.22 -0.82 3.20
C LEU A 14 -12.08 -2.09 3.28
N VAL A 15 -12.92 -2.20 4.31
CA VAL A 15 -13.84 -3.33 4.50
C VAL A 15 -14.72 -3.52 3.26
N ALA A 16 -15.40 -2.46 2.82
CA ALA A 16 -16.26 -2.53 1.64
C ALA A 16 -15.49 -2.92 0.36
N PHE A 17 -14.25 -2.48 0.20
CA PHE A 17 -13.43 -2.87 -0.95
C PHE A 17 -12.97 -4.33 -0.88
N LEU A 18 -12.62 -4.86 0.30
CA LEU A 18 -12.27 -6.26 0.47
C LEU A 18 -13.43 -7.19 0.09
N GLU A 19 -14.66 -6.80 0.40
CA GLU A 19 -15.87 -7.58 0.09
C GLU A 19 -16.30 -7.49 -1.37
N ARG A 20 -16.03 -6.36 -2.05
CA ARG A 20 -16.60 -6.04 -3.37
C ARG A 20 -15.61 -6.10 -4.52
N ALA A 21 -14.30 -6.06 -4.27
CA ALA A 21 -13.32 -6.11 -5.35
C ALA A 21 -13.37 -7.46 -6.07
N ASP A 22 -13.33 -7.41 -7.41
CA ASP A 22 -13.27 -8.61 -8.25
C ASP A 22 -11.92 -9.31 -8.11
N ILE A 23 -10.85 -8.53 -7.90
CA ILE A 23 -9.49 -9.02 -7.72
C ILE A 23 -8.84 -8.28 -6.55
N VAL A 24 -8.22 -9.03 -5.63
CA VAL A 24 -7.37 -8.47 -4.57
C VAL A 24 -5.91 -8.83 -4.83
N ALA A 25 -5.12 -7.84 -5.22
CA ALA A 25 -3.68 -7.93 -5.38
C ALA A 25 -3.00 -7.63 -4.03
N ALA A 26 -2.48 -8.67 -3.38
CA ALA A 26 -1.91 -8.58 -2.04
C ALA A 26 -0.42 -8.92 -2.04
N GLU A 27 0.36 -8.15 -1.29
CA GLU A 27 1.78 -8.41 -1.03
C GLU A 27 2.02 -9.83 -0.48
N ASP A 28 1.43 -10.15 0.68
CA ASP A 28 1.32 -11.51 1.20
C ASP A 28 -0.15 -11.92 1.35
N THR A 29 -0.56 -12.91 0.55
CA THR A 29 -1.94 -13.42 0.55
C THR A 29 -2.32 -14.05 1.90
N ARG A 30 -1.36 -14.60 2.64
CA ARG A 30 -1.61 -15.19 3.97
C ARG A 30 -1.96 -14.10 4.98
N ARG A 31 -1.26 -12.97 4.93
CA ARG A 31 -1.52 -11.82 5.81
C ARG A 31 -2.84 -11.13 5.47
N LEU A 32 -3.18 -11.05 4.19
CA LEU A 32 -4.50 -10.62 3.75
C LEU A 32 -5.62 -11.47 4.38
N PHE A 33 -5.54 -12.80 4.27
CA PHE A 33 -6.59 -13.67 4.81
C PHE A 33 -6.66 -13.63 6.34
N ASP A 34 -5.53 -13.49 7.04
CA ASP A 34 -5.53 -13.27 8.48
C ASP A 34 -6.17 -11.91 8.86
N LEU A 35 -5.90 -10.84 8.11
CA LEU A 35 -6.58 -9.55 8.27
C LEU A 35 -8.09 -9.68 8.05
N ALA A 36 -8.52 -10.29 6.95
CA ALA A 36 -9.94 -10.49 6.64
C ALA A 36 -10.66 -11.26 7.76
N ARG A 37 -10.03 -12.32 8.29
CA ARG A 37 -10.54 -13.08 9.44
C ARG A 37 -10.69 -12.24 10.69
N ARG A 38 -9.69 -11.41 11.03
CA ARG A 38 -9.75 -10.51 12.21
C ARG A 38 -10.80 -9.41 12.05
N LEU A 39 -11.05 -8.96 10.82
CA LEU A 39 -12.09 -8.00 10.49
C LEU A 39 -13.49 -8.61 10.42
N GLY A 40 -13.61 -9.94 10.39
CA GLY A 40 -14.89 -10.64 10.23
C GLY A 40 -15.49 -10.48 8.82
N VAL A 41 -14.65 -10.29 7.80
CA VAL A 41 -15.07 -10.06 6.40
C VAL A 41 -14.60 -11.19 5.50
N TYR A 42 -15.33 -11.42 4.41
CA TYR A 42 -14.96 -12.39 3.39
C TYR A 42 -14.42 -11.69 2.15
N VAL A 43 -13.27 -12.16 1.66
CA VAL A 43 -12.70 -11.70 0.39
C VAL A 43 -13.34 -12.53 -0.73
N ASN A 44 -14.33 -11.95 -1.41
CA ASN A 44 -15.10 -12.64 -2.44
C ASN A 44 -14.38 -12.70 -3.80
N GLY A 45 -13.55 -11.71 -4.08
CA GLY A 45 -12.78 -11.62 -5.31
C GLY A 45 -11.63 -12.64 -5.39
N ARG A 46 -11.08 -12.77 -6.60
CA ARG A 46 -9.88 -13.57 -6.84
C ARG A 46 -8.68 -12.92 -6.17
N VAL A 47 -7.99 -13.64 -5.30
CA VAL A 47 -6.76 -13.15 -4.65
C VAL A 47 -5.54 -13.51 -5.50
N VAL A 48 -4.65 -12.55 -5.70
CA VAL A 48 -3.37 -12.73 -6.40
C VAL A 48 -2.21 -12.18 -5.58
N ALA A 49 -1.10 -12.91 -5.55
CA ALA A 49 0.14 -12.40 -4.96
C ALA A 49 0.73 -11.29 -5.83
N TYR A 50 1.01 -10.12 -5.26
CA TYR A 50 1.50 -8.92 -5.93
C TYR A 50 2.52 -8.20 -5.05
N HIS A 51 3.80 -8.37 -5.35
CA HIS A 51 4.93 -7.92 -4.52
C HIS A 51 6.06 -7.38 -5.40
N ASP A 52 7.05 -6.71 -4.82
CA ASP A 52 8.11 -5.98 -5.55
C ASP A 52 8.76 -6.77 -6.70
N HIS A 53 8.99 -8.08 -6.51
CA HIS A 53 9.61 -8.92 -7.53
C HIS A 53 8.75 -9.18 -8.76
N ASN A 54 7.42 -9.03 -8.70
CA ASN A 54 6.51 -9.37 -9.79
C ASN A 54 5.57 -8.22 -10.20
N GLU A 55 5.59 -7.09 -9.49
CA GLU A 55 4.59 -6.04 -9.67
C GLU A 55 4.58 -5.45 -11.09
N ARG A 56 5.76 -5.38 -11.73
CA ARG A 56 5.92 -4.86 -13.09
C ARG A 56 5.31 -5.79 -14.14
N ASP A 57 5.55 -7.09 -14.00
CA ASP A 57 5.07 -8.10 -14.95
C ASP A 57 3.57 -8.36 -14.81
N LYS A 58 3.03 -8.19 -13.60
CA LYS A 58 1.61 -8.43 -13.32
C LYS A 58 0.71 -7.21 -13.53
N ALA A 59 1.26 -5.99 -13.51
CA ALA A 59 0.48 -4.76 -13.59
C ALA A 59 -0.43 -4.75 -14.83
N ASP A 60 0.15 -5.04 -16.00
CA ASP A 60 -0.58 -4.96 -17.27
C ASP A 60 -1.75 -5.95 -17.31
N GLY A 61 -1.53 -7.22 -16.97
CA GLY A 61 -2.60 -8.22 -16.95
C GLY A 61 -3.70 -7.96 -15.92
N LEU A 62 -3.42 -7.23 -14.84
CA LEU A 62 -4.44 -6.77 -13.90
C LEU A 62 -5.25 -5.60 -14.48
N LEU A 63 -4.59 -4.66 -15.15
CA LEU A 63 -5.24 -3.50 -15.77
C LEU A 63 -6.06 -3.88 -17.00
N ASP A 64 -5.69 -4.94 -17.72
CA ASP A 64 -6.52 -5.49 -18.79
C ASP A 64 -7.90 -5.94 -18.26
N GLN A 65 -7.96 -6.43 -17.01
CA GLN A 65 -9.25 -6.76 -16.38
C GLN A 65 -10.02 -5.49 -16.00
N VAL A 66 -9.32 -4.44 -15.53
CA VAL A 66 -9.94 -3.15 -15.21
C VAL A 66 -10.56 -2.52 -16.44
N GLU A 67 -9.91 -2.61 -17.60
CA GLU A 67 -10.45 -2.14 -18.89
C GLU A 67 -11.78 -2.83 -19.24
N THR A 68 -11.95 -4.10 -18.84
CA THR A 68 -13.22 -4.84 -19.02
C THR A 68 -14.26 -4.58 -17.93
N GLY A 69 -13.99 -3.67 -16.98
CA GLY A 69 -14.90 -3.26 -15.92
C GLY A 69 -14.64 -3.87 -14.54
N ALA A 70 -13.56 -4.65 -14.37
CA ALA A 70 -13.23 -5.24 -13.07
C ALA A 70 -12.65 -4.21 -12.09
N THR A 71 -12.90 -4.42 -10.80
CA THR A 71 -12.27 -3.67 -9.72
C THR A 71 -11.07 -4.44 -9.17
N VAL A 72 -9.88 -3.87 -9.30
CA VAL A 72 -8.64 -4.39 -8.68
C VAL A 72 -8.34 -3.59 -7.41
N LEU A 73 -8.35 -4.27 -6.26
CA LEU A 73 -7.90 -3.73 -4.98
C LEU A 73 -6.44 -4.13 -4.74
N VAL A 74 -5.57 -3.15 -4.50
CA VAL A 74 -4.17 -3.38 -4.12
C VAL A 74 -4.01 -3.15 -2.62
N VAL A 75 -3.39 -4.10 -1.92
CA VAL A 75 -3.13 -4.04 -0.47
C VAL A 75 -1.70 -4.46 -0.15
N SER A 76 -1.05 -3.74 0.76
CA SER A 76 0.20 -4.14 1.40
C SER A 76 -0.06 -4.80 2.74
N ASP A 77 0.97 -5.42 3.30
CA ASP A 77 0.88 -6.14 4.57
C ASP A 77 0.42 -5.26 5.73
N ALA A 78 0.86 -4.01 5.77
CA ALA A 78 0.51 -3.04 6.81
C ALA A 78 0.66 -1.60 6.29
N GLY A 79 -0.38 -0.79 6.46
CA GLY A 79 -0.33 0.64 6.16
C GLY A 79 -0.71 0.96 4.72
N MET A 80 -0.07 1.98 4.16
CA MET A 80 -0.43 2.55 2.86
C MET A 80 0.37 1.87 1.74
N PRO A 81 -0.27 1.15 0.80
CA PRO A 81 0.42 0.61 -0.37
C PRO A 81 1.15 1.72 -1.12
N THR A 82 2.19 1.36 -1.88
CA THR A 82 3.10 2.28 -2.62
C THR A 82 4.10 3.06 -1.76
N ILE A 83 3.95 3.11 -0.43
CA ILE A 83 4.87 3.80 0.47
C ILE A 83 5.80 2.77 1.11
N ASN A 84 6.99 2.58 0.51
CA ASN A 84 7.92 1.49 0.85
C ASN A 84 7.34 0.08 0.73
N ASP A 85 6.27 -0.05 -0.07
CA ASP A 85 5.52 -1.26 -0.34
C ASP A 85 5.25 -1.35 -1.85
N PRO A 86 4.93 -2.54 -2.39
CA PRO A 86 4.53 -2.71 -3.78
C PRO A 86 3.28 -1.89 -4.14
N GLY A 87 3.08 -1.64 -5.44
CA GLY A 87 1.88 -1.00 -5.99
C GLY A 87 2.16 0.24 -6.85
N LEU A 88 3.36 0.80 -6.82
CA LEU A 88 3.68 1.97 -7.63
C LEU A 88 3.63 1.65 -9.14
N ALA A 89 4.05 0.44 -9.52
CA ALA A 89 4.02 0.01 -10.91
C ALA A 89 2.60 0.04 -11.51
N ILE A 90 1.61 -0.59 -10.85
CA ILE A 90 0.23 -0.62 -11.34
C ILE A 90 -0.43 0.76 -11.33
N VAL A 91 -0.15 1.62 -10.33
CA VAL A 91 -0.68 3.00 -10.32
C VAL A 91 -0.16 3.80 -11.50
N ARG A 92 1.15 3.72 -11.79
CA ARG A 92 1.74 4.41 -12.96
C ARG A 92 1.13 3.91 -14.27
N ARG A 93 1.04 2.60 -14.45
CA ARG A 93 0.43 2.00 -15.65
C ARG A 93 -1.04 2.37 -15.81
N ALA A 94 -1.81 2.41 -14.72
CA ALA A 94 -3.20 2.84 -14.75
C ALA A 94 -3.34 4.28 -15.25
N ILE A 95 -2.50 5.19 -14.75
CA ILE A 95 -2.46 6.59 -15.19
C ILE A 95 -2.08 6.68 -16.67
N GLU A 96 -1.04 5.96 -17.10
CA GLU A 96 -0.60 5.92 -18.51
C GLU A 96 -1.72 5.44 -19.44
N ARG A 97 -2.55 4.50 -18.99
CA ARG A 97 -3.70 3.96 -19.73
C ARG A 97 -4.98 4.79 -19.59
N GLY A 98 -4.98 5.86 -18.79
CA GLY A 98 -6.17 6.66 -18.52
C GLY A 98 -7.24 5.95 -17.67
N LEU A 99 -6.85 4.92 -16.92
CA LEU A 99 -7.74 4.17 -16.04
C LEU A 99 -7.93 4.88 -14.70
N PRO A 100 -9.13 4.80 -14.09
CA PRO A 100 -9.40 5.47 -12.82
C PRO A 100 -8.61 4.82 -11.69
N VAL A 101 -7.95 5.67 -10.88
CA VAL A 101 -7.24 5.26 -9.66
C VAL A 101 -7.85 6.00 -8.48
N THR A 102 -8.14 5.27 -7.41
CA THR A 102 -8.62 5.84 -6.15
C THR A 102 -7.98 5.13 -4.96
N CYS A 103 -8.13 5.72 -3.77
CA CYS A 103 -7.60 5.18 -2.53
C CYS A 103 -8.68 5.21 -1.45
N ALA A 104 -8.71 4.18 -0.60
CA ALA A 104 -9.33 4.23 0.72
C ALA A 104 -8.30 4.77 1.73
N PRO A 105 -8.49 6.01 2.25
CA PRO A 105 -7.64 6.55 3.30
C PRO A 105 -7.63 5.62 4.51
N GLY A 106 -6.52 5.65 5.25
CA GLY A 106 -6.33 4.81 6.42
C GLY A 106 -4.95 5.00 7.03
N PRO A 107 -4.53 4.07 7.90
CA PRO A 107 -3.35 4.23 8.77
C PRO A 107 -2.05 4.47 8.00
N SER A 108 -1.19 5.33 8.56
CA SER A 108 0.14 5.62 8.03
C SER A 108 1.11 5.87 9.19
N ALA A 109 2.00 4.90 9.43
CA ALA A 109 2.95 4.96 10.54
C ALA A 109 3.80 6.24 10.53
N VAL A 110 4.10 6.79 9.35
CA VAL A 110 4.86 8.03 9.19
C VAL A 110 4.09 9.23 9.73
N LEU A 111 2.84 9.37 9.33
CA LEU A 111 2.00 10.51 9.71
C LEU A 111 1.56 10.41 11.16
N ASP A 112 1.22 9.20 11.62
CA ASP A 112 0.83 8.94 13.01
C ASP A 112 2.00 9.27 13.96
N ALA A 113 3.22 8.84 13.63
CA ALA A 113 4.41 9.17 14.42
C ALA A 113 4.72 10.68 14.41
N LEU A 114 4.65 11.32 13.23
CA LEU A 114 4.90 12.76 13.12
C LEU A 114 3.91 13.58 13.95
N ALA A 115 2.61 13.26 13.87
CA ALA A 115 1.56 13.94 14.62
C ALA A 115 1.74 13.84 16.15
N LEU A 116 2.34 12.75 16.63
CA LEU A 116 2.60 12.52 18.06
C LEU A 116 3.99 12.97 18.53
N SER A 117 4.87 13.38 17.61
CA SER A 117 6.30 13.62 17.91
C SER A 117 6.59 14.93 18.65
N GLY A 118 5.67 15.90 18.61
CA GLY A 118 5.92 17.26 19.07
C GLY A 118 6.85 18.08 18.16
N LEU A 119 7.24 17.55 16.99
CA LEU A 119 8.00 18.27 15.97
C LEU A 119 7.09 19.12 15.07
N PRO A 120 7.63 20.15 14.38
CA PRO A 120 6.88 20.89 13.37
C PRO A 120 6.32 19.98 12.27
N THR A 121 5.06 20.19 11.90
CA THR A 121 4.32 19.35 10.94
C THR A 121 3.89 20.10 9.68
N ASP A 122 4.24 21.38 9.55
CA ASP A 122 3.93 22.23 8.39
C ASP A 122 4.74 21.83 7.16
N ARG A 123 5.98 21.37 7.36
CA ARG A 123 6.83 20.78 6.32
C ARG A 123 7.69 19.68 6.92
N PHE A 124 7.66 18.50 6.31
CA PHE A 124 8.50 17.37 6.69
C PHE A 124 9.01 16.64 5.45
N CYS A 125 10.03 15.81 5.63
CA CYS A 125 10.53 14.91 4.59
C CYS A 125 10.42 13.46 5.06
N TYR A 126 9.97 12.58 4.16
CA TYR A 126 9.95 11.14 4.39
C TYR A 126 11.08 10.49 3.58
N GLU A 127 12.06 9.93 4.28
CA GLU A 127 13.28 9.36 3.70
C GLU A 127 13.23 7.83 3.59
N GLY A 128 12.13 7.20 4.02
CA GLY A 128 12.01 5.75 4.06
C GLY A 128 13.10 5.07 4.89
N PHE A 129 13.69 4.00 4.35
CA PHE A 129 14.71 3.22 5.03
C PHE A 129 16.12 3.67 4.64
N LEU A 130 16.92 4.02 5.64
CA LEU A 130 18.32 4.37 5.43
C LEU A 130 19.16 3.17 4.98
N PRO A 131 20.29 3.41 4.28
CA PRO A 131 21.23 2.35 3.94
C PRO A 131 21.66 1.52 5.15
N ARG A 132 21.79 0.20 4.95
CA ARG A 132 22.14 -0.74 6.03
C ARG A 132 23.57 -0.52 6.51
N LYS A 133 24.51 -0.25 5.58
CA LYS A 133 25.92 -0.05 5.92
C LYS A 133 26.15 1.33 6.54
N HIS A 134 26.94 1.36 7.62
CA HIS A 134 27.22 2.58 8.38
C HIS A 134 27.75 3.72 7.50
N ALA A 135 28.77 3.47 6.67
CA ALA A 135 29.37 4.50 5.83
C ALA A 135 28.37 5.10 4.83
N GLU A 136 27.60 4.26 4.15
CA GLU A 136 26.55 4.67 3.21
C GLU A 136 25.44 5.46 3.92
N ARG A 137 25.03 5.01 5.13
CA ARG A 137 24.03 5.71 5.95
C ARG A 137 24.49 7.09 6.39
N VAL A 138 25.71 7.22 6.90
CA VAL A 138 26.26 8.52 7.30
C VAL A 138 26.38 9.45 6.10
N GLN A 139 26.81 8.92 4.94
CA GLN A 139 26.88 9.72 3.72
C GLN A 139 25.50 10.20 3.28
N TYR A 140 24.48 9.34 3.33
CA TYR A 140 23.10 9.71 3.05
C TYR A 140 22.57 10.79 4.00
N LEU A 141 22.76 10.63 5.31
CA LEU A 141 22.31 11.62 6.29
C LEU A 141 22.96 12.99 6.07
N ARG A 142 24.22 13.02 5.61
CA ARG A 142 24.89 14.28 5.25
C ARG A 142 24.25 14.98 4.06
N THR A 143 23.65 14.26 3.10
CA THR A 143 22.95 14.91 1.98
C THR A 143 21.63 15.56 2.39
N LEU A 144 21.14 15.29 3.61
CA LEU A 144 19.92 15.88 4.17
C LEU A 144 20.19 17.13 5.01
N LEU A 145 21.46 17.36 5.37
CA LEU A 145 21.91 18.61 5.96
C LEU A 145 22.04 19.60 4.79
N GLY A 146 21.03 20.45 4.62
CA GLY A 146 20.96 21.41 3.50
C GLY A 146 22.20 22.27 3.30
#